data_AF-A0A0C3CRS0-F1
#
_entry.id   AF-A0A0C3CRS0-F1
#
_cell.length_a   1.000
_cell.length_b   1.000
_cell.length_c   1.000
_cell.angle_alpha   90.00
_cell.angle_beta   90.00
_cell.angle_gamma   90.00
#
_symmetry.space_group_name_H-M   'P 1'
#
loop_
_entity.id
_entity.type
_entity.pdbx_description
1 polymer ?
#
loop_
_entity_poly.entity_id
_entity_poly.type
_entity_poly.pdbx_seq_one_letter_code
_entity_poly.pdbx_strand_id
1 'polypeptide(L)'
;MRFVKLLGLCVGVASTALNPLARLNLKRPSTLLPDVSPEPLRTSNKPVQPFSISNLYAQSFVDSSTTWNLVFADPNSNTSTVCSKSWIDSHNASAAPTTYVLCDDTGNEEDFQWQFTSYTNIQHFTIEFSHGWDDLNDFPPPYSWVDMFSTQNSFNLTCSTNAAGLQHCSALQNPYRAVVNEMAN
;
A
#
# COMPACT_ATOMS: atom_id res chain seq x y z
N MET A 1 -55.88 -18.25 6.66
CA MET A 1 -55.72 -18.75 5.28
C MET A 1 -54.21 -18.89 5.06
N ARG A 2 -53.64 -20.05 4.68
CA ARG A 2 -53.67 -20.72 3.35
C ARG A 2 -53.25 -19.74 2.24
N PHE A 3 -52.23 -19.97 1.41
CA PHE A 3 -51.25 -21.08 1.30
C PHE A 3 -49.80 -20.50 1.47
N VAL A 4 -48.64 -21.05 1.08
CA VAL A 4 -48.19 -22.15 0.18
C VAL A 4 -46.89 -22.79 0.75
N LYS A 5 -46.42 -23.91 0.18
CA LYS A 5 -45.05 -24.45 0.31
C LYS A 5 -44.40 -24.54 -1.07
N LEU A 6 -43.10 -24.31 -1.19
CA LEU A 6 -42.29 -24.76 -2.33
C LEU A 6 -40.93 -25.27 -1.83
N LEU A 7 -40.70 -26.59 -1.94
CA LEU A 7 -39.36 -27.17 -1.91
C LEU A 7 -38.87 -27.28 -3.35
N GLY A 8 -37.66 -26.79 -3.64
CA GLY A 8 -36.95 -27.07 -4.87
C GLY A 8 -35.96 -28.20 -4.67
N LEU A 9 -36.26 -29.40 -5.18
CA LEU A 9 -35.26 -30.47 -5.33
C LEU A 9 -34.51 -30.26 -6.65
N CYS A 10 -33.17 -30.28 -6.60
CA CYS A 10 -32.34 -30.59 -7.75
C CYS A 10 -31.42 -31.77 -7.39
N VAL A 11 -31.27 -32.69 -8.34
CA VAL A 11 -30.49 -33.94 -8.22
C VAL A 11 -29.16 -33.78 -8.99
N GLY A 12 -28.24 -34.75 -8.92
CA GLY A 12 -27.05 -34.82 -9.78
C GLY A 12 -27.39 -34.86 -11.29
N VAL A 13 -26.43 -34.99 -12.22
CA VAL A 13 -25.18 -35.78 -12.24
C VAL A 13 -24.21 -35.19 -13.30
N ALA A 14 -22.93 -35.54 -13.45
CA ALA A 14 -22.08 -36.60 -12.86
C ALA A 14 -20.61 -36.14 -12.71
N SER A 15 -19.75 -36.97 -12.11
CA SER A 15 -18.29 -36.86 -12.19
C SER A 15 -17.74 -37.31 -13.54
N THR A 16 -16.81 -36.56 -14.12
CA THR A 16 -15.97 -37.00 -15.26
C THR A 16 -14.49 -36.83 -14.92
N ALA A 17 -13.80 -37.94 -14.69
CA ALA A 17 -12.34 -37.95 -14.58
C ALA A 17 -11.73 -38.03 -15.99
N LEU A 18 -10.75 -37.16 -16.28
CA LEU A 18 -10.02 -37.17 -17.55
C LEU A 18 -8.50 -37.14 -17.34
N ASN A 19 -7.89 -38.29 -17.61
CA ASN A 19 -6.50 -38.52 -18.06
C ASN A 19 -5.38 -37.59 -17.55
N PRO A 20 -4.68 -37.97 -16.46
CA PRO A 20 -3.30 -37.55 -16.26
C PRO A 20 -2.36 -38.40 -17.15
N LEU A 21 -1.98 -37.94 -18.35
CA LEU A 21 -0.73 -38.32 -19.04
C LEU A 21 -0.54 -37.56 -20.38
N ALA A 22 0.12 -36.41 -20.34
CA ALA A 22 0.65 -35.73 -21.52
C ALA A 22 1.89 -34.86 -21.18
N ARG A 23 2.88 -35.45 -20.50
CA ARG A 23 4.20 -34.79 -20.31
C ARG A 23 4.97 -34.77 -21.63
N LEU A 24 4.64 -33.79 -22.49
CA LEU A 24 5.46 -33.46 -23.65
C LEU A 24 6.84 -33.00 -23.15
N ASN A 25 7.87 -33.81 -23.42
CA ASN A 25 9.27 -33.51 -23.11
C ASN A 25 9.81 -32.47 -24.11
N LEU A 26 9.25 -31.25 -24.06
CA LEU A 26 9.82 -30.08 -24.71
C LEU A 26 11.14 -29.76 -24.03
N LYS A 27 12.23 -30.32 -24.59
CA LYS A 27 13.61 -30.04 -24.22
C LYS A 27 13.90 -28.56 -24.53
N ARG A 28 13.59 -27.69 -23.56
CA ARG A 28 13.78 -26.24 -23.63
C ARG A 28 15.21 -25.96 -24.14
N PRO A 29 15.40 -25.14 -25.18
CA PRO A 29 16.73 -24.68 -25.54
C PRO A 29 17.32 -23.95 -24.34
N SER A 30 18.41 -24.47 -23.78
CA SER A 30 19.23 -23.73 -22.83
C SER A 30 20.04 -22.70 -23.61
N THR A 31 19.37 -21.66 -24.09
CA THR A 31 20.02 -20.36 -24.28
C THR A 31 20.51 -19.93 -22.91
N LEU A 32 21.79 -20.17 -22.65
CA LEU A 32 22.50 -19.57 -21.53
C LEU A 32 22.41 -18.05 -21.75
N LEU A 33 21.52 -17.40 -21.00
CA LEU A 33 21.66 -15.98 -20.75
C LEU A 33 23.02 -15.77 -20.08
N PRO A 34 23.74 -14.67 -20.36
CA PRO A 34 24.92 -14.34 -19.58
C PRO A 34 24.53 -14.30 -18.11
N ASP A 35 25.42 -14.80 -17.25
CA ASP A 35 25.24 -14.77 -15.80
C ASP A 35 25.37 -13.31 -15.35
N VAL A 36 24.23 -12.60 -15.31
CA VAL A 36 24.15 -11.23 -14.81
C VAL A 36 24.31 -11.31 -13.30
N SER A 37 25.57 -11.33 -12.88
CA SER A 37 25.94 -11.13 -11.48
C SER A 37 25.16 -9.93 -10.95
N PRO A 38 24.45 -10.03 -9.82
CA PRO A 38 23.79 -8.88 -9.23
C PRO A 38 24.85 -7.80 -8.98
N GLU A 39 24.67 -6.64 -9.60
CA GLU A 39 25.57 -5.50 -9.39
C GLU A 39 25.40 -5.05 -7.92
N PRO A 40 26.49 -4.82 -7.17
CA PRO A 40 26.37 -4.48 -5.76
C PRO A 40 25.59 -3.17 -5.61
N LEU A 41 24.51 -3.22 -4.80
CA LEU A 41 23.62 -2.10 -4.51
C LEU A 41 24.44 -0.83 -4.22
N ARG A 42 24.23 0.24 -4.99
CA ARG A 42 25.03 1.46 -4.82
C ARG A 42 24.55 2.19 -3.57
N THR A 43 25.36 2.14 -2.52
CA THR A 43 25.08 2.93 -1.32
C THR A 43 25.36 4.41 -1.61
N SER A 44 24.36 5.27 -1.48
CA SER A 44 24.57 6.72 -1.39
C SER A 44 25.61 7.04 -0.31
N ASN A 45 26.44 8.05 -0.57
CA ASN A 45 27.40 8.56 0.43
C ASN A 45 26.72 9.45 1.49
N LYS A 46 25.43 9.76 1.34
CA LYS A 46 24.63 10.53 2.30
C LYS A 46 23.98 9.57 3.31
N PRO A 47 23.96 9.88 4.62
CA PRO A 47 23.15 9.12 5.57
C PRO A 47 21.66 9.24 5.22
N VAL A 48 21.01 8.09 5.01
CA VAL A 48 19.56 8.04 4.69
C VAL A 48 18.75 8.66 5.83
N GLN A 49 17.85 9.57 5.48
CA GLN A 49 16.99 10.28 6.42
C GLN A 49 15.60 9.63 6.52
N PRO A 50 14.95 9.66 7.70
CA PRO A 50 13.58 9.19 7.84
C PRO A 50 12.59 10.14 7.15
N PHE A 51 11.57 9.58 6.49
CA PHE A 51 10.47 10.34 5.92
C PHE A 51 9.74 11.16 6.99
N SER A 52 9.26 12.35 6.63
CA SER A 52 8.55 13.26 7.51
C SER A 52 7.06 13.26 7.18
N ILE A 53 6.28 12.56 8.01
CA ILE A 53 4.82 12.45 7.88
C ILE A 53 4.17 13.49 8.79
N SER A 54 3.40 14.41 8.21
CA SER A 54 2.79 15.52 8.95
C SER A 54 1.32 15.73 8.60
N ASN A 55 0.60 16.42 9.50
CA ASN A 55 -0.82 16.75 9.36
C ASN A 55 -1.74 15.53 9.10
N LEU A 56 -1.33 14.34 9.56
CA LEU A 56 -2.12 13.11 9.46
C LEU A 56 -3.46 13.26 10.16
N TYR A 57 -4.51 13.22 9.35
CA TYR A 57 -5.89 13.51 9.71
C TYR A 57 -6.85 12.56 8.98
N ALA A 58 -7.87 12.08 9.68
CA ALA A 58 -8.90 11.25 9.09
C ALA A 58 -10.30 11.61 9.62
N GLN A 59 -11.31 11.39 8.79
CA GLN A 59 -12.73 11.54 9.11
C GLN A 59 -13.47 10.25 8.75
N SER A 60 -14.49 9.89 9.52
CA SER A 60 -15.42 8.82 9.16
C SER A 60 -16.79 9.00 9.81
N PHE A 61 -17.85 8.60 9.13
CA PHE A 61 -19.12 8.26 9.76
C PHE A 61 -19.24 6.73 9.80
N VAL A 62 -19.90 6.19 10.83
CA VAL A 62 -20.17 4.75 10.92
C VAL A 62 -20.92 4.27 9.68
N ASP A 63 -20.46 3.15 9.09
CA ASP A 63 -21.02 2.51 7.89
C ASP A 63 -21.07 3.44 6.66
N SER A 64 -19.99 4.19 6.40
CA SER A 64 -19.94 5.25 5.40
C SER A 64 -18.53 5.41 4.78
N SER A 65 -18.29 6.52 4.09
CA SER A 65 -16.94 6.87 3.61
C SER A 65 -16.06 7.34 4.78
N THR A 66 -14.97 6.62 5.00
CA THR A 66 -13.77 7.15 5.63
C THR A 66 -13.01 8.00 4.61
N THR A 67 -12.40 9.10 5.07
CA THR A 67 -11.52 9.98 4.29
C THR A 67 -10.27 10.27 5.11
N TRP A 68 -9.10 10.15 4.49
CA TRP A 68 -7.80 10.18 5.13
C TRP A 68 -6.87 11.11 4.34
N ASN A 69 -6.06 11.90 5.04
CA ASN A 69 -5.16 12.89 4.48
C ASN A 69 -3.88 12.98 5.31
N LEU A 70 -2.74 13.21 4.64
CA LEU A 70 -1.49 13.64 5.28
C LEU A 70 -0.60 14.41 4.29
N VAL A 71 0.45 15.03 4.80
CA VAL A 71 1.58 15.54 4.01
C VAL A 71 2.75 14.58 4.21
N PHE A 72 3.27 14.04 3.12
CA PHE A 72 4.45 13.17 3.07
C PHE A 72 5.59 13.98 2.46
N ALA A 73 6.66 14.20 3.22
CA ALA A 73 7.89 14.80 2.72
C ALA A 73 9.06 13.82 2.86
N ASP A 74 9.90 13.74 1.82
CA ASP A 74 11.13 12.97 1.82
C ASP A 74 12.36 13.91 1.87
N PRO A 75 13.14 13.92 2.97
CA PRO A 75 14.37 14.70 3.05
C PRO A 75 15.53 14.19 2.19
N ASN A 76 15.41 13.01 1.55
CA ASN A 76 16.45 12.43 0.71
C ASN A 76 16.42 13.02 -0.72
N SER A 77 15.23 13.05 -1.35
CA SER A 77 14.95 13.79 -2.59
C SER A 77 14.81 15.31 -2.37
N ASN A 78 14.45 15.74 -1.15
CA ASN A 78 13.99 17.10 -0.81
C ASN A 78 12.66 17.48 -1.51
N THR A 79 11.76 16.51 -1.68
CA THR A 79 10.42 16.69 -2.26
C THR A 79 9.30 16.32 -1.28
N SER A 80 8.06 16.67 -1.61
CA SER A 80 6.91 16.40 -0.74
C SER A 80 5.57 16.53 -1.48
N THR A 81 4.57 15.75 -1.05
CA THR A 81 3.21 15.78 -1.59
C THR A 81 2.13 15.70 -0.51
N VAL A 82 0.87 15.87 -0.91
CA VAL A 82 -0.32 15.65 -0.07
C VAL A 82 -0.95 14.32 -0.48
N CYS A 83 -0.91 13.33 0.40
CA CYS A 83 -1.55 12.04 0.17
C CYS A 83 -3.01 12.12 0.65
N SER A 84 -3.97 11.88 -0.25
CA SER A 84 -5.41 11.89 0.08
C SER A 84 -6.11 10.65 -0.47
N LYS A 85 -7.00 10.04 0.32
CA LYS A 85 -7.79 8.88 -0.11
C LYS A 85 -9.07 8.74 0.69
N SER A 86 -10.08 8.16 0.06
CA SER A 86 -11.34 7.78 0.70
C SER A 86 -11.70 6.34 0.34
N TRP A 87 -12.34 5.65 1.27
CA TRP A 87 -12.85 4.29 1.11
C TRP A 87 -14.10 4.09 1.98
N ILE A 88 -14.90 3.07 1.67
CA ILE A 88 -16.03 2.69 2.53
C ILE A 88 -15.53 1.87 3.71
N ASP A 89 -15.96 2.24 4.92
CA ASP A 89 -15.59 1.60 6.17
C ASP A 89 -16.87 1.31 6.97
N SER A 90 -17.08 0.05 7.33
CA SER A 90 -18.31 -0.43 7.97
C SER A 90 -18.02 -1.43 9.07
N HIS A 91 -18.97 -1.62 9.98
CA HIS A 91 -18.83 -2.47 11.16
C HIS A 91 -18.40 -3.92 10.84
N ASN A 92 -18.68 -4.41 9.63
CA ASN A 92 -18.40 -5.80 9.21
C ASN A 92 -17.34 -5.92 8.10
N ALA A 93 -16.94 -4.81 7.46
CA ALA A 93 -16.04 -4.82 6.31
C ALA A 93 -15.43 -3.43 6.05
N SER A 94 -14.14 -3.39 5.71
CA SER A 94 -13.43 -2.19 5.30
C SER A 94 -12.86 -2.34 3.89
N ALA A 95 -12.93 -1.28 3.09
CA ALA A 95 -12.26 -1.17 1.79
C ALA A 95 -10.94 -0.37 1.88
N ALA A 96 -10.33 -0.30 3.07
CA ALA A 96 -9.04 0.37 3.28
C ALA A 96 -7.93 -0.24 2.39
N PRO A 97 -7.06 0.58 1.76
CA PRO A 97 -6.05 0.09 0.83
C PRO A 97 -4.93 -0.69 1.55
N THR A 98 -4.89 -1.99 1.28
CA THR A 98 -3.86 -2.95 1.77
C THR A 98 -2.80 -3.29 0.71
N THR A 99 -2.72 -2.46 -0.33
CA THR A 99 -1.68 -2.45 -1.37
C THR A 99 -1.24 -1.01 -1.58
N TYR A 100 -0.03 -0.78 -2.09
CA TYR A 100 0.46 0.56 -2.40
C TYR A 100 -0.52 1.35 -3.27
N VAL A 101 -0.79 2.59 -2.83
CA VAL A 101 -1.54 3.60 -3.57
C VAL A 101 -0.69 4.87 -3.66
N LEU A 102 -0.63 5.43 -4.87
CA LEU A 102 -0.03 6.74 -5.12
C LEU A 102 -0.77 7.85 -4.35
N CYS A 103 0.00 8.81 -3.85
CA CYS A 103 -0.50 10.04 -3.23
C CYS A 103 -1.05 11.03 -4.27
N ASP A 104 -0.45 11.06 -5.45
CA ASP A 104 -0.82 11.87 -6.61
C ASP A 104 -0.76 10.96 -7.86
N ASP A 105 -1.84 10.90 -8.64
CA ASP A 105 -1.95 10.06 -9.84
C ASP A 105 -1.76 10.83 -11.15
N THR A 106 -1.30 12.09 -11.09
CA THR A 106 -1.07 12.94 -12.28
C THR A 106 0.17 12.58 -13.11
N GLY A 107 1.03 11.68 -12.63
CA GLY A 107 2.19 11.17 -13.38
C GLY A 107 3.43 12.08 -13.32
N ASN A 108 3.73 12.60 -12.13
CA ASN A 108 4.98 13.33 -11.86
C ASN A 108 6.18 12.37 -11.76
N GLU A 109 7.40 12.90 -11.76
CA GLU A 109 8.68 12.15 -11.67
C GLU A 109 8.99 11.62 -10.25
N GLU A 110 7.98 11.55 -9.36
CA GLU A 110 8.11 11.39 -7.89
C GLU A 110 6.97 10.48 -7.35
N ASP A 111 7.23 9.18 -7.26
CA ASP A 111 6.26 8.12 -6.92
C ASP A 111 6.06 7.97 -5.39
N PHE A 112 5.49 9.00 -4.77
CA PHE A 112 5.08 8.97 -3.36
C PHE A 112 3.90 7.99 -3.16
N GLN A 113 4.13 6.93 -2.38
CA GLN A 113 3.17 5.83 -2.19
C GLN A 113 3.03 5.39 -0.73
N TRP A 114 1.90 4.77 -0.39
CA TRP A 114 1.66 4.19 0.94
C TRP A 114 0.67 3.02 0.91
N GLN A 115 0.72 2.17 1.94
CA GLN A 115 -0.23 1.07 2.14
C GLN A 115 -0.50 0.76 3.62
N PHE A 116 -1.72 0.35 3.96
CA PHE A 116 -1.98 -0.26 5.27
C PHE A 116 -1.52 -1.72 5.30
N THR A 117 -0.44 -2.00 6.01
CA THR A 117 0.01 -3.38 6.29
C THR A 117 -0.85 -4.04 7.38
N SER A 118 -1.52 -3.25 8.21
CA SER A 118 -2.70 -3.68 8.96
C SER A 118 -3.69 -2.52 9.11
N TYR A 119 -4.99 -2.81 9.08
CA TYR A 119 -6.05 -1.84 9.38
C TYR A 119 -7.10 -2.50 10.27
N THR A 120 -7.21 -2.05 11.52
CA THR A 120 -8.27 -2.50 12.45
C THR A 120 -9.44 -1.54 12.42
N ASN A 121 -9.14 -0.23 12.36
CA ASN A 121 -10.08 0.87 12.14
C ASN A 121 -9.27 2.19 12.01
N ILE A 122 -9.97 3.30 11.82
CA ILE A 122 -9.42 4.66 11.70
C ILE A 122 -8.56 5.13 12.91
N GLN A 123 -8.70 4.52 14.10
CA GLN A 123 -7.82 4.79 15.26
C GLN A 123 -6.56 3.93 15.25
N HIS A 124 -6.63 2.70 14.74
CA HIS A 124 -5.62 1.67 14.93
C HIS A 124 -5.27 0.98 13.61
N PHE A 125 -4.11 1.33 13.07
CA PHE A 125 -3.57 0.79 11.83
C PHE A 125 -2.03 0.78 11.84
N THR A 126 -1.47 -0.06 10.98
CA THR A 126 -0.05 -0.07 10.65
C THR A 126 0.10 0.33 9.18
N ILE A 127 0.94 1.32 8.92
CA ILE A 127 1.13 1.91 7.58
C ILE A 127 2.60 1.87 7.18
N GLU A 128 2.82 1.58 5.91
CA GLU A 128 4.12 1.54 5.25
C GLU A 128 4.12 2.61 4.16
N PHE A 129 5.21 3.37 4.06
CA PHE A 129 5.41 4.42 3.06
C PHE A 129 6.60 4.06 2.18
N SER A 130 6.51 4.39 0.89
CA SER A 130 7.63 4.37 -0.05
C SER A 130 7.66 5.64 -0.90
N HIS A 131 8.83 5.95 -1.44
CA HIS A 131 9.04 7.06 -2.36
C HIS A 131 10.06 6.65 -3.43
N GLY A 132 9.70 6.82 -4.71
CA GLY A 132 10.55 6.53 -5.86
C GLY A 132 10.83 7.77 -6.72
N TRP A 133 12.09 8.00 -7.11
CA TRP A 133 12.50 9.14 -7.96
C TRP A 133 13.83 8.88 -8.69
N ASP A 134 14.17 9.71 -9.67
CA ASP A 134 15.47 9.68 -10.38
C ASP A 134 16.56 10.50 -9.65
N ASP A 135 17.47 9.88 -8.87
CA ASP A 135 18.65 10.56 -8.29
C ASP A 135 19.87 10.48 -9.22
N LEU A 136 19.84 11.29 -10.29
CA LEU A 136 20.96 11.43 -11.24
C LEU A 136 22.31 11.87 -10.62
N ASN A 137 22.36 12.27 -9.34
CA ASN A 137 23.57 12.74 -8.67
C ASN A 137 24.34 11.60 -7.97
N ASP A 138 23.63 10.79 -7.16
CA ASP A 138 24.22 9.64 -6.48
C ASP A 138 24.12 8.35 -7.32
N PHE A 139 23.09 8.27 -8.18
CA PHE A 139 22.75 7.13 -9.03
C PHE A 139 22.71 7.56 -10.51
N PRO A 140 23.88 7.68 -11.19
CA PRO A 140 23.91 8.03 -12.61
C PRO A 140 23.39 6.88 -13.50
N PRO A 141 22.80 7.18 -14.68
CA PRO A 141 22.24 6.19 -15.61
C PRO A 141 23.20 5.04 -15.97
N PRO A 142 22.69 3.82 -16.25
CA PRO A 142 21.30 3.51 -16.60
C PRO A 142 20.36 3.20 -15.41
N TYR A 143 20.87 3.18 -14.18
CA TYR A 143 20.12 2.86 -12.97
C TYR A 143 20.05 4.11 -12.08
N SER A 144 19.18 5.05 -12.46
CA SER A 144 18.99 6.33 -11.75
C SER A 144 17.74 6.41 -10.88
N TRP A 145 16.75 5.56 -11.16
CA TRP A 145 15.59 5.39 -10.29
C TRP A 145 16.00 4.76 -8.96
N VAL A 146 15.52 5.33 -7.86
CA VAL A 146 15.74 4.84 -6.50
C VAL A 146 14.39 4.79 -5.78
N ASP A 147 13.99 3.62 -5.32
CA ASP A 147 12.86 3.46 -4.41
C ASP A 147 13.37 3.34 -2.96
N MET A 148 12.90 4.19 -2.05
CA MET A 148 13.13 4.06 -0.61
C MET A 148 11.86 3.58 0.11
N PHE A 149 12.01 2.65 1.06
CA PHE A 149 10.91 2.05 1.82
C PHE A 149 11.10 2.25 3.33
N SER A 150 9.99 2.57 4.01
CA SER A 150 9.96 2.75 5.47
C SER A 150 9.50 1.50 6.23
N THR A 151 9.95 1.39 7.48
CA THR A 151 9.50 0.33 8.39
C THR A 151 8.01 0.45 8.62
N GLN A 152 7.34 -0.66 8.93
CA GLN A 152 5.93 -0.66 9.30
C GLN A 152 5.64 0.22 10.54
N ASN A 153 4.92 1.32 10.33
CA ASN A 153 4.66 2.35 11.33
C ASN A 153 3.28 2.14 11.94
N SER A 154 3.20 1.75 13.22
CA SER A 154 1.92 1.60 13.93
C SER A 154 1.44 2.94 14.48
N PHE A 155 0.26 3.38 14.06
CA PHE A 155 -0.38 4.61 14.52
C PHE A 155 -1.52 4.33 15.50
N ASN A 156 -1.68 5.26 16.43
CA ASN A 156 -2.82 5.35 17.34
C ASN A 156 -3.36 6.78 17.28
N LEU A 157 -4.41 7.01 16.50
CA LEU A 157 -4.98 8.34 16.31
C LEU A 157 -5.93 8.69 17.45
N THR A 158 -5.82 9.91 17.98
CA THR A 158 -6.80 10.41 18.94
C THR A 158 -7.99 10.97 18.16
N CYS A 159 -9.20 10.50 18.51
CA CYS A 159 -10.41 10.93 17.82
C CYS A 159 -11.43 11.55 18.77
N SER A 160 -12.24 12.47 18.23
CA SER A 160 -13.47 12.95 18.83
C SER A 160 -14.65 12.68 17.89
N THR A 161 -15.82 12.37 18.46
CA THR A 161 -17.05 12.12 17.69
C THR A 161 -18.06 13.20 18.03
N ASN A 162 -18.63 13.87 17.03
CA ASN A 162 -19.62 14.92 17.23
C ASN A 162 -21.05 14.36 17.37
N ALA A 163 -22.01 15.24 17.69
CA ALA A 163 -23.41 14.84 17.91
C ALA A 163 -24.14 14.27 16.68
N ALA A 164 -23.56 14.39 15.47
CA ALA A 164 -24.06 13.79 14.24
C ALA A 164 -23.36 12.46 13.89
N GLY A 165 -22.53 11.92 14.78
CA GLY A 165 -21.81 10.65 14.59
C GLY A 165 -20.56 10.73 13.71
N LEU A 166 -20.16 11.92 13.25
CA LEU A 166 -18.90 12.12 12.53
C LEU A 166 -17.74 12.04 13.51
N GLN A 167 -16.85 11.08 13.28
CA GLN A 167 -15.59 10.92 13.98
C GLN A 167 -14.49 11.68 13.23
N HIS A 168 -13.75 12.53 13.95
CA HIS A 168 -12.57 13.24 13.48
C HIS A 168 -11.35 12.73 14.24
N CYS A 169 -10.30 12.33 13.54
CA CYS A 169 -9.11 11.66 14.07
C CYS A 169 -7.83 12.39 13.66
N SER A 170 -6.87 12.53 14.56
CA SER A 170 -5.54 13.09 14.24
C SER A 170 -4.40 12.38 14.98
N ALA A 171 -3.19 12.47 14.42
CA ALA A 171 -1.99 11.96 15.07
C ALA A 171 -1.58 12.84 16.26
N LEU A 172 -1.19 12.20 17.37
CA LEU A 172 -0.63 12.88 18.55
C LEU A 172 0.79 13.45 18.28
N GLN A 173 1.52 12.84 17.35
CA GLN A 173 2.85 13.29 16.94
C GLN A 173 2.76 13.91 15.53
N ASN A 174 3.22 15.16 15.40
CA ASN A 174 3.27 15.89 14.14
C ASN A 174 4.51 16.80 14.12
N PRO A 175 5.51 16.59 13.24
CA PRO A 175 5.63 15.46 12.32
C PRO A 175 6.00 14.14 13.02
N TYR A 176 5.46 13.04 12.51
CA TYR A 176 5.98 11.70 12.73
C TYR A 176 7.18 11.45 11.80
N ARG A 177 8.14 10.63 12.25
CA ARG A 177 9.33 10.25 11.47
C ARG A 177 9.29 8.76 11.17
N ALA A 178 8.95 8.40 9.93
CA ALA A 178 8.97 7.00 9.49
C ALA A 178 10.40 6.62 9.09
N VAL A 179 10.95 5.57 9.71
CA VAL A 179 12.34 5.17 9.51
C VAL A 179 12.47 4.43 8.18
N VAL A 180 13.33 4.91 7.28
CA VAL A 180 13.69 4.18 6.05
C VAL A 180 14.61 3.00 6.43
N ASN A 181 14.30 1.80 5.94
CA ASN A 181 15.07 0.58 6.22
C ASN A 181 15.52 -0.20 4.99
N GLU A 182 14.99 0.14 3.81
CA GLU A 182 15.25 -0.57 2.57
C GLU A 182 15.28 0.42 1.40
N MET A 183 16.10 0.11 0.40
CA MET A 183 16.36 0.92 -0.79
C MET A 183 16.55 -0.04 -1.96
N ALA A 184 15.95 0.26 -3.11
CA ALA A 184 16.10 -0.49 -4.35
C ALA A 184 16.50 0.44 -5.50
N ASN A 185 17.24 -0.09 -6.47
CA ASN A 185 17.74 0.57 -7.69
C ASN A 185 17.96 -0.47 -8.82
#